data_AF-A0A4P6JYZ6-F1
#
_entry.id   AF-A0A4P6JYZ6-F1
#
_cell.length_a   1.000
_cell.length_b   1.000
_cell.length_c   1.000
_cell.angle_alpha   90.00
_cell.angle_beta   90.00
_cell.angle_gamma   90.00
#
_symmetry.space_group_name_H-M   'P 1'
#
loop_
_entity.id
_entity.type
_entity.pdbx_description
1 polymer ?
#
loop_
_entity_poly.entity_id
_entity_poly.type
_entity_poly.pdbx_seq_one_letter_code
_entity_poly.pdbx_strand_id
1 'polypeptide(L)'
;MMANSLYQLDLKNLIPVLASQRRSGRLIAELSSLPAVPIHKKCYTFAHILVRDGKPFAYEIWVNGELFIRGRRVIQALLLAGKLAWTLLNPEKQAQASQHDPSTQFPHRLQEPGRAEFMSWPRRRRQVYWLVDGGNSLARIAQLLSLPISQVTAELQSLRHQRWISFEV
;
A
#
# COMPACT_ATOMS: atom_id res chain seq x y z
N MET A 1 -8.94 13.57 -18.97
CA MET A 1 -8.85 12.22 -19.56
C MET A 1 -7.44 11.71 -19.30
N MET A 2 -7.29 10.59 -18.57
CA MET A 2 -5.97 10.05 -18.20
C MET A 2 -5.53 9.03 -19.24
N ALA A 3 -4.32 9.15 -19.77
CA ALA A 3 -3.76 8.19 -20.70
C ALA A 3 -3.04 7.09 -19.91
N ASN A 4 -3.73 5.96 -19.67
CA ASN A 4 -3.04 4.73 -19.35
C ASN A 4 -2.30 4.30 -20.63
N SER A 5 -0.97 4.26 -20.57
CA SER A 5 -0.18 3.78 -21.69
C SER A 5 -0.13 2.26 -21.67
N LEU A 6 -0.71 1.64 -22.68
CA LEU A 6 -0.61 0.21 -22.94
C LEU A 6 0.60 -0.06 -23.83
N TYR A 7 1.48 -0.95 -23.40
CA TYR A 7 2.66 -1.38 -24.15
C TYR A 7 2.58 -2.90 -24.37
N GLN A 8 2.67 -3.36 -25.62
CA GLN A 8 2.78 -4.78 -25.96
C GLN A 8 4.21 -5.11 -26.38
N LEU A 9 5.08 -5.29 -25.38
CA LEU A 9 6.52 -5.46 -25.58
C LEU A 9 7.06 -6.53 -24.64
N ASP A 10 8.15 -7.16 -25.03
CA ASP A 10 8.95 -7.91 -24.08
C ASP A 10 9.70 -6.97 -23.12
N LEU A 11 10.15 -7.51 -22.00
CA LEU A 11 10.84 -6.73 -20.98
C LEU A 11 12.11 -6.06 -21.52
N LYS A 12 12.86 -6.73 -22.42
CA LYS A 12 14.13 -6.24 -22.96
C LYS A 12 13.94 -4.97 -23.79
N ASN A 13 12.84 -4.90 -24.54
CA ASN A 13 12.49 -3.76 -25.39
C ASN A 13 11.71 -2.68 -24.62
N LEU A 14 10.98 -3.05 -23.58
CA LEU A 14 10.23 -2.11 -22.75
C LEU A 14 11.15 -1.17 -21.95
N ILE A 15 12.21 -1.69 -21.32
CA ILE A 15 13.08 -0.89 -20.44
C ILE A 15 13.73 0.30 -21.19
N PRO A 16 14.31 0.15 -22.39
CA PRO A 16 14.83 1.28 -23.16
C PRO A 16 13.78 2.35 -23.49
N VAL A 17 12.54 1.94 -23.78
CA VAL A 17 11.42 2.86 -24.07
C VAL A 17 11.06 3.69 -22.83
N LEU A 18 11.01 3.07 -21.65
CA LEU A 18 10.77 3.80 -20.40
C LEU A 18 11.93 4.73 -20.04
N ALA A 19 13.17 4.29 -20.29
CA ALA A 19 14.38 5.05 -20.05
C ALA A 19 14.44 6.32 -20.92
N SER A 20 14.14 6.21 -22.21
CA SER A 20 14.15 7.36 -23.13
C SER A 20 13.10 8.41 -22.75
N GLN A 21 11.95 7.97 -22.25
CA GLN A 21 10.87 8.85 -21.80
C GLN A 21 10.98 9.28 -20.34
N ARG A 22 11.99 8.80 -19.59
CA ARG A 22 12.16 9.01 -18.14
C ARG A 22 10.86 8.76 -17.35
N ARG A 23 10.10 7.73 -17.72
CA ARG A 23 8.81 7.43 -17.09
C ARG A 23 9.01 6.83 -15.70
N SER A 24 8.22 7.28 -14.74
CA SER A 24 8.17 6.72 -13.39
C SER A 24 6.81 6.07 -13.15
N GLY A 25 6.78 4.95 -12.42
CA GLY A 25 5.53 4.30 -12.04
C GLY A 25 5.60 2.80 -11.81
N ARG A 26 4.41 2.22 -11.71
CA ARG A 26 4.21 0.78 -11.56
C ARG A 26 3.73 0.23 -12.89
N LEU A 27 4.57 -0.54 -13.55
CA LEU A 27 4.13 -1.37 -14.66
C LEU A 27 3.43 -2.61 -14.13
N ILE A 28 2.29 -2.94 -14.72
CA ILE A 28 1.53 -4.14 -14.42
C ILE A 28 1.32 -4.93 -15.70
N ALA A 29 1.58 -6.22 -15.68
CA ALA A 29 1.16 -7.14 -16.73
C ALA A 29 0.44 -8.34 -16.10
N GLU A 30 -0.67 -8.75 -16.71
CA GLU A 30 -1.35 -9.99 -16.37
C GLU A 30 -0.61 -11.17 -17.00
N LEU A 31 -0.43 -12.24 -16.23
CA LEU A 31 0.29 -13.44 -16.64
C LEU A 31 -0.70 -14.60 -16.72
N SER A 32 -0.99 -15.05 -17.94
CA SER A 32 -1.88 -16.21 -18.17
C SER A 32 -1.20 -17.54 -17.86
N SER A 33 0.12 -17.60 -18.00
CA SER A 33 0.92 -18.81 -17.72
C SER A 33 2.35 -18.44 -17.36
N LEU A 34 2.89 -19.06 -16.30
CA LEU A 34 4.32 -18.99 -15.95
C LEU A 34 4.91 -20.40 -15.93
N PRO A 35 6.07 -20.63 -16.56
CA PRO A 35 6.69 -21.96 -16.63
C PRO A 35 7.20 -22.50 -15.28
N ALA A 36 7.07 -21.74 -14.18
CA ALA A 36 7.55 -22.11 -12.85
C ALA A 36 6.47 -22.08 -11.76
N VAL A 37 5.22 -21.78 -12.12
CA VAL A 37 4.12 -21.69 -11.14
C VAL A 37 3.04 -22.68 -11.57
N PRO A 38 2.67 -23.68 -10.73
CA PRO A 38 1.53 -24.55 -11.01
C PRO A 38 0.24 -23.73 -10.91
N ILE A 39 -0.10 -23.01 -11.98
CA ILE A 39 -1.29 -22.19 -12.07
C ILE A 39 -2.48 -23.14 -12.11
N HIS A 40 -3.13 -23.30 -10.96
CA HIS A 40 -4.45 -23.92 -10.91
C HIS A 40 -5.41 -23.00 -11.66
N LYS A 41 -6.43 -23.56 -12.32
CA LYS A 41 -7.31 -22.94 -13.34
C LYS A 41 -8.04 -21.61 -12.97
N LYS A 42 -7.74 -20.97 -11.82
CA LYS A 42 -8.33 -19.70 -11.37
C LYS A 42 -7.34 -18.81 -10.58
N CYS A 43 -6.04 -18.81 -10.90
CA CYS A 43 -5.09 -17.91 -10.24
C CYS A 43 -4.87 -16.64 -11.06
N TYR A 44 -5.23 -15.48 -10.50
CA TYR A 44 -4.89 -14.18 -11.08
C TYR A 44 -3.44 -13.87 -10.75
N THR A 45 -2.59 -13.88 -11.77
CA THR A 45 -1.15 -13.65 -11.60
C THR A 45 -0.76 -12.35 -12.28
N PHE A 46 -0.13 -11.45 -11.53
CA PHE A 46 0.29 -10.14 -12.02
C PHE A 46 1.80 -9.95 -11.83
N ALA A 47 2.47 -9.52 -12.88
CA ALA A 47 3.83 -9.02 -12.82
C ALA A 47 3.80 -7.52 -12.52
N HIS A 48 4.51 -7.11 -11.49
CA HIS A 48 4.70 -5.71 -11.13
C HIS A 48 6.17 -5.30 -11.27
N ILE A 49 6.42 -4.18 -11.96
CA ILE A 49 7.75 -3.57 -12.03
C ILE A 49 7.64 -2.12 -11.56
N LEU A 50 8.41 -1.78 -10.54
CA LEU A 50 8.51 -0.42 -10.05
C LEU A 50 9.65 0.29 -10.77
N VAL A 51 9.33 1.43 -11.39
CA VAL A 51 10.21 2.21 -12.25
C VAL A 51 10.33 3.62 -11.68
N ARG A 52 11.54 4.14 -11.62
CA ARG A 52 11.85 5.53 -11.24
C ARG A 52 12.80 6.13 -12.27
N ASP A 53 12.40 7.24 -12.87
CA ASP A 53 13.14 7.96 -13.91
C ASP A 53 13.56 7.05 -15.08
N GLY A 54 12.64 6.19 -15.49
CA GLY A 54 12.85 5.21 -16.55
C GLY A 54 13.72 4.00 -16.17
N LYS A 55 14.16 3.92 -14.91
CA LYS A 55 14.97 2.80 -14.39
C LYS A 55 14.13 1.90 -13.48
N PRO A 56 14.02 0.59 -13.77
CA PRO A 56 13.37 -0.34 -12.87
C PRO A 56 14.23 -0.56 -11.62
N PHE A 57 13.62 -0.49 -10.44
CA PHE A 57 14.31 -0.69 -9.15
C PHE A 57 13.75 -1.87 -8.34
N ALA A 58 12.54 -2.34 -8.65
CA ALA A 58 11.97 -3.52 -8.02
C ALA A 58 11.08 -4.31 -9.00
N TYR A 59 11.05 -5.62 -8.79
CA TYR A 59 10.32 -6.59 -9.62
C TYR A 59 9.61 -7.56 -8.69
N GLU A 60 8.32 -7.78 -8.95
CA GLU A 60 7.45 -8.59 -8.10
C GLU A 60 6.48 -9.38 -8.98
N ILE A 61 6.12 -10.58 -8.55
CA ILE A 61 4.96 -11.31 -9.07
C ILE A 61 4.01 -11.53 -7.92
N TRP A 62 2.75 -11.18 -8.15
CA TRP A 62 1.65 -11.32 -7.22
C TRP A 62 0.71 -12.39 -7.73
N VAL A 63 0.24 -13.27 -6.85
CA VAL A 63 -0.73 -14.33 -7.17
C VAL A 63 -1.89 -14.16 -6.20
N ASN A 64 -3.11 -13.96 -6.73
CA ASN A 64 -4.32 -13.77 -5.92
C ASN A 64 -4.20 -12.68 -4.84
N GLY A 65 -3.45 -11.60 -5.13
CA GLY A 65 -3.24 -10.50 -4.18
C GLY A 65 -2.14 -10.74 -3.14
N GLU A 66 -1.46 -11.88 -3.17
CA GLU A 66 -0.30 -12.17 -2.32
C GLU A 66 1.01 -12.07 -3.11
N LEU A 67 2.06 -11.54 -2.48
CA LEU A 67 3.39 -11.48 -3.08
C LEU A 67 3.98 -12.89 -3.16
N PHE A 68 4.09 -13.43 -4.36
CA PHE A 68 4.60 -14.78 -4.59
C PHE A 68 6.13 -14.81 -4.69
N ILE A 69 6.71 -13.89 -5.47
CA ILE A 69 8.16 -13.85 -5.68
C ILE A 69 8.64 -12.42 -6.02
N ARG A 70 9.87 -12.11 -5.63
CA ARG A 70 10.50 -10.78 -5.84
C ARG A 70 11.94 -10.88 -6.35
N GLY A 71 12.40 -9.81 -6.99
CA GLY A 71 13.80 -9.61 -7.38
C GLY A 71 14.21 -10.38 -8.65
N ARG A 72 15.46 -10.86 -8.70
CA ARG A 72 16.08 -11.40 -9.94
C ARG A 72 15.32 -12.58 -10.56
N ARG A 73 14.71 -13.44 -9.75
CA ARG A 73 13.92 -14.59 -10.24
C ARG A 73 12.70 -14.14 -11.04
N VAL A 74 12.10 -13.00 -10.69
CA VAL A 74 11.01 -12.39 -11.45
C VAL A 74 11.50 -12.00 -12.84
N ILE A 75 12.67 -11.36 -12.93
CA ILE A 75 13.24 -10.91 -14.21
C ILE A 75 13.41 -12.10 -15.16
N GLN A 76 13.98 -13.22 -14.66
CA GLN A 76 14.14 -14.44 -15.46
C GLN A 76 12.80 -15.00 -15.95
N ALA A 77 11.81 -15.07 -15.06
CA ALA A 77 10.47 -15.54 -15.41
C ALA A 77 9.80 -14.66 -16.48
N LEU A 78 9.94 -13.33 -16.36
CA LEU A 78 9.38 -12.38 -17.32
C LEU A 78 10.11 -12.41 -18.68
N LEU A 79 11.42 -12.61 -18.69
CA LEU A 79 12.18 -12.78 -19.92
C LEU A 79 11.76 -14.07 -20.66
N LEU A 80 11.45 -15.14 -19.93
CA LEU A 80 10.94 -16.39 -20.50
C LEU A 80 9.49 -16.29 -20.97
N ALA A 81 8.67 -15.46 -20.32
CA ALA A 81 7.28 -15.21 -20.73
C ALA A 81 7.17 -14.48 -22.09
N GLY A 82 8.23 -13.79 -22.52
CA GLY A 82 8.28 -13.12 -23.82
C GLY A 82 7.50 -11.81 -23.84
N LYS A 83 6.61 -11.65 -24.83
CA LYS A 83 5.82 -10.41 -25.02
C LYS A 83 4.63 -10.39 -24.08
N LEU A 84 4.49 -9.31 -23.32
CA LEU A 84 3.41 -9.11 -22.36
C LEU A 84 2.69 -7.78 -22.62
N ALA A 85 1.42 -7.71 -22.20
CA ALA A 85 0.65 -6.49 -22.20
C ALA A 85 0.90 -5.73 -20.90
N TRP A 86 1.74 -4.70 -20.97
CA TRP A 86 2.09 -3.86 -19.85
C TRP A 86 1.23 -2.62 -19.78
N THR A 87 0.70 -2.34 -18.61
CA THR A 87 -0.01 -1.10 -18.28
C THR A 87 0.86 -0.30 -17.33
N LEU A 88 1.24 0.92 -17.71
CA LEU A 88 1.96 1.84 -16.82
C LEU A 88 0.98 2.64 -15.97
N LEU A 89 1.02 2.40 -14.66
CA LEU A 89 0.32 3.21 -13.67
C LEU A 89 1.28 4.27 -13.11
N ASN A 90 0.93 5.55 -13.28
CA ASN A 90 1.73 6.64 -12.74
C ASN A 90 1.49 6.76 -11.22
N PRO A 91 2.57 6.76 -10.40
CA PRO A 91 2.45 6.74 -8.95
C PRO A 91 2.04 8.12 -8.39
N GLU A 92 2.24 9.19 -9.16
CA GLU A 92 1.85 10.56 -8.79
C GLU A 92 0.34 10.71 -8.52
N LYS A 93 -0.50 9.78 -9.00
CA LYS A 93 -1.92 9.71 -8.59
C LYS A 93 -2.28 8.56 -7.68
N GLN A 94 -1.46 7.50 -7.56
CA GLN A 94 -1.69 6.45 -6.56
C GLN A 94 -1.30 6.90 -5.15
N ALA A 95 -0.41 7.89 -5.00
CA ALA A 95 -0.21 8.59 -3.73
C ALA A 95 -1.43 9.46 -3.32
N GLN A 96 -2.35 9.77 -4.25
CA GLN A 96 -3.62 10.46 -3.94
C GLN A 96 -4.82 9.49 -3.84
N ALA A 97 -4.81 8.36 -4.54
CA ALA A 97 -5.85 7.33 -4.40
C ALA A 97 -5.60 6.35 -3.23
N SER A 98 -4.39 6.35 -2.68
CA SER A 98 -4.08 5.80 -1.35
C SER A 98 -3.95 6.91 -0.31
N GLN A 99 -4.80 7.94 -0.38
CA GLN A 99 -5.27 8.52 0.87
C GLN A 99 -6.02 7.37 1.54
N HIS A 100 -5.31 6.59 2.36
CA HIS A 100 -5.94 5.85 3.45
C HIS A 100 -6.85 6.88 4.09
N ASP A 101 -8.15 6.77 3.84
CA ASP A 101 -9.10 7.66 4.48
C ASP A 101 -8.77 7.50 5.97
N PRO A 102 -8.30 8.54 6.66
CA PRO A 102 -7.92 8.40 8.06
C PRO A 102 -9.10 7.86 8.86
N SER A 103 -10.35 8.01 8.36
CA SER A 103 -11.55 7.40 8.92
C SER A 103 -11.49 5.87 9.06
N THR A 104 -10.75 5.15 8.19
CA THR A 104 -10.68 3.68 8.16
C THR A 104 -9.47 3.11 8.89
N GLN A 105 -8.66 3.94 9.54
CA GLN A 105 -7.54 3.47 10.35
C GLN A 105 -8.04 2.97 11.71
N PHE A 106 -7.53 1.82 12.13
CA PHE A 106 -7.84 1.18 13.40
C PHE A 106 -6.63 1.31 14.33
N PRO A 107 -6.69 2.23 15.32
CA PRO A 107 -5.63 2.35 16.30
C PRO A 107 -5.67 1.17 17.29
N HIS A 108 -4.50 0.74 17.73
CA HIS A 108 -4.30 -0.32 18.73
C HIS A 108 -3.47 0.20 19.89
N ARG A 109 -3.80 -0.23 21.12
CA ARG A 109 -3.00 0.10 22.31
C ARG A 109 -1.74 -0.74 22.32
N LEU A 110 -0.59 -0.09 22.51
CA LEU A 110 0.70 -0.78 22.68
C LEU A 110 1.01 -1.06 24.14
N GLN A 111 0.54 -0.22 25.06
CA GLN A 111 0.84 -0.27 26.49
C GLN A 111 -0.32 0.29 27.28
N GLU A 112 -0.55 -0.20 28.50
CA GLU A 112 -1.55 0.35 29.43
C GLU A 112 -0.88 1.40 30.34
N PRO A 113 -1.38 2.66 30.37
CA PRO A 113 -0.82 3.69 31.23
C PRO A 113 -1.13 3.40 32.70
N GLY A 114 -0.16 3.66 33.58
CA GLY A 114 -0.38 3.58 35.01
C GLY A 114 -1.47 4.56 35.47
N ARG A 115 -2.17 4.28 36.57
CA ARG A 115 -3.31 5.10 37.03
C ARG A 115 -2.97 6.58 37.20
N ALA A 116 -1.82 6.90 37.83
CA ALA A 116 -1.41 8.28 38.05
C ALA A 116 -1.12 9.03 36.74
N GLU A 117 -0.42 8.36 35.83
CA GLU A 117 -0.12 8.86 34.49
C GLU A 117 -1.40 9.06 33.66
N PHE A 118 -2.28 8.06 33.63
CA PHE A 118 -3.55 8.16 32.92
C PHE A 118 -4.38 9.34 33.45
N MET A 119 -4.44 9.53 34.77
CA MET A 119 -5.19 10.63 35.39
C MET A 119 -4.57 12.01 35.12
N SER A 120 -3.26 12.08 34.86
CA SER A 120 -2.58 13.32 34.44
C SER A 120 -2.98 13.78 33.04
N TRP A 121 -3.54 12.89 32.21
CA TRP A 121 -3.90 13.23 30.84
C TRP A 121 -5.15 14.12 30.77
N PRO A 122 -5.21 15.05 29.80
CA PRO A 122 -6.42 15.80 29.52
C PRO A 122 -7.62 14.86 29.31
N ARG A 123 -8.80 15.27 29.77
CA ARG A 123 -10.04 14.46 29.70
C ARG A 123 -10.28 13.91 28.29
N ARG A 124 -10.09 14.73 27.28
CA ARG A 124 -10.27 14.36 25.86
C ARG A 124 -9.32 13.23 25.44
N ARG A 125 -8.03 13.35 25.76
CA ARG A 125 -7.04 12.31 25.47
C ARG A 125 -7.38 10.98 26.13
N ARG A 126 -7.82 11.00 27.38
CA ARG A 126 -8.27 9.79 28.09
C ARG A 126 -9.45 9.13 27.38
N GLN A 127 -10.45 9.91 26.99
CA GLN A 127 -11.64 9.40 26.29
C GLN A 127 -11.28 8.79 24.93
N VAL A 128 -10.43 9.45 24.15
CA VAL A 128 -9.92 8.93 22.88
C VAL A 128 -9.17 7.62 23.10
N TYR A 129 -8.18 7.61 24.00
CA TYR A 129 -7.36 6.42 24.27
C TYR A 129 -8.19 5.24 24.81
N TRP A 130 -9.21 5.49 25.64
CA TRP A 130 -10.09 4.45 26.16
C TRP A 130 -10.84 3.69 25.06
N LEU A 131 -11.17 4.37 23.96
CA LEU A 131 -11.86 3.81 22.80
C LEU A 131 -10.91 3.17 21.77
N VAL A 132 -9.59 3.26 21.97
CA VAL A 132 -8.60 2.59 21.12
C VAL A 132 -8.50 1.14 21.55
N ASP A 133 -9.08 0.20 20.82
CA ASP A 133 -9.06 -1.23 21.15
C ASP A 133 -8.81 -2.11 19.93
N GLY A 134 -8.46 -1.51 18.79
CA GLY A 134 -8.33 -2.21 17.51
C GLY A 134 -9.66 -2.49 16.80
N GLY A 135 -10.79 -2.41 17.50
CA GLY A 135 -12.12 -2.64 16.92
C GLY A 135 -12.81 -1.37 16.44
N ASN A 136 -12.39 -0.21 16.93
CA ASN A 136 -12.96 1.08 16.55
C ASN A 136 -12.07 1.83 15.56
N SER A 137 -12.63 2.17 14.40
CA SER A 137 -11.97 3.06 13.45
C SER A 137 -11.95 4.51 13.96
N LEU A 138 -11.09 5.35 13.39
CA LEU A 138 -11.05 6.79 13.68
C LEU A 138 -12.40 7.49 13.49
N ALA A 139 -13.14 7.18 12.43
CA ALA A 139 -14.49 7.74 12.24
C ALA A 139 -15.45 7.31 13.33
N ARG A 140 -15.40 6.04 13.76
CA ARG A 140 -16.24 5.52 14.84
C ARG A 140 -15.91 6.17 16.18
N ILE A 141 -14.63 6.36 16.50
CA ILE A 141 -14.20 7.08 17.70
C ILE A 141 -14.69 8.53 17.67
N ALA A 142 -14.52 9.21 16.54
CA ALA A 142 -15.02 10.58 16.35
C ALA A 142 -16.53 10.69 16.52
N GLN A 143 -17.29 9.75 15.96
CA GLN A 143 -18.73 9.66 16.11
C GLN A 143 -19.16 9.42 17.56
N LEU A 144 -18.54 8.45 18.26
CA LEU A 144 -18.87 8.14 19.66
C LEU A 144 -18.60 9.31 20.60
N LEU A 145 -17.57 10.10 20.33
CA LEU A 145 -17.25 11.30 21.11
C LEU A 145 -17.97 12.55 20.63
N SER A 146 -18.71 12.47 19.51
CA SER A 146 -19.32 13.63 18.83
C SER A 146 -18.30 14.75 18.55
N LEU A 147 -17.09 14.37 18.13
CA LEU A 147 -15.98 15.27 17.83
C LEU A 147 -15.66 15.28 16.33
N PRO A 148 -15.12 16.38 15.79
CA PRO A 148 -14.55 16.39 14.45
C PRO A 148 -13.39 15.38 14.35
N ILE A 149 -13.33 14.64 13.24
CA ILE A 149 -12.27 13.66 12.96
C ILE A 149 -10.89 14.28 13.14
N SER A 150 -10.68 15.53 12.69
CA SER A 150 -9.40 16.24 12.83
C SER A 150 -8.91 16.35 14.27
N GLN A 151 -9.81 16.54 15.23
CA GLN A 151 -9.44 16.62 16.65
C GLN A 151 -9.05 15.25 17.21
N VAL A 152 -9.77 14.19 16.81
CA VAL A 152 -9.43 12.81 17.20
C VAL A 152 -8.09 12.40 16.58
N THR A 153 -7.86 12.74 15.31
CA THR A 153 -6.59 12.48 14.63
C THR A 153 -5.43 13.17 15.33
N ALA A 154 -5.57 14.43 15.75
CA ALA A 154 -4.52 15.14 16.48
C ALA A 154 -4.16 14.45 17.81
N GLU A 155 -5.15 14.00 18.58
CA GLU A 155 -4.90 13.26 19.84
C GLU A 155 -4.24 11.90 19.59
N LEU A 156 -4.74 11.13 18.63
CA LEU A 156 -4.16 9.83 18.27
C LEU A 156 -2.74 9.97 17.73
N GLN A 157 -2.45 11.02 16.94
CA GLN A 157 -1.09 11.32 16.50
C GLN A 157 -0.19 11.62 17.70
N SER A 158 -0.64 12.42 18.67
CA SER A 158 0.16 12.69 19.88
C SER A 158 0.43 11.41 20.69
N LEU A 159 -0.58 10.55 20.86
CA LEU A 159 -0.44 9.25 21.52
C LEU A 159 0.52 8.31 20.78
N ARG A 160 0.49 8.31 19.44
CA ARG A 160 1.42 7.54 18.58
C ARG A 160 2.86 8.02 18.73
N HIS A 161 3.08 9.34 18.75
CA HIS A 161 4.43 9.90 18.95
C HIS A 161 5.01 9.52 20.32
N GLN A 162 4.15 9.42 21.33
CA GLN A 162 4.49 8.95 22.68
C GLN A 162 4.54 7.41 22.79
N ARG A 163 4.34 6.68 21.68
CA ARG A 163 4.37 5.20 21.60
C ARG A 163 3.30 4.49 22.44
N TRP A 164 2.18 5.16 22.75
CA TRP A 164 1.04 4.53 23.44
C TRP A 164 0.17 3.70 22.52
N ILE A 165 0.14 4.04 21.23
CA ILE A 165 -0.68 3.38 20.22
C ILE A 165 0.07 3.18 18.90
N SER A 166 -0.39 2.24 18.09
CA SER A 166 -0.02 2.04 16.69
C SER A 166 -1.26 2.03 15.80
N PHE A 167 -1.07 2.07 14.48
CA PHE A 167 -2.13 1.80 13.50
C PHE A 167 -1.76 0.54 12.74
N GLU A 168 -2.73 -0.34 12.49
CA GLU A 168 -2.54 -1.42 11.52
C GLU A 168 -2.53 -0.83 10.10
N VAL A 169 -1.64 -1.36 9.26
CA VAL A 169 -1.46 -1.00 7.85
C VAL A 169 -2.06 -2.09 6.99
#